data_AF-A0A939BVM1-F1
#
_entry.id   AF-A0A939BVM1-F1
#
_cell.length_a   1.000
_cell.length_b   1.000
_cell.length_c   1.000
_cell.angle_alpha   90.00
_cell.angle_beta   90.00
_cell.angle_gamma   90.00
#
_symmetry.space_group_name_H-M   'P 1'
#
loop_
_entity.id
_entity.type
_entity.pdbx_description
1 polymer ?
#
loop_
_entity_poly.entity_id
_entity_poly.type
_entity_poly.pdbx_seq_one_letter_code
_entity_poly.pdbx_strand_id
1 'polypeptide(L)'
;MTRLMRVELRRLLHRRAVLVLLTVSVVVPVLVGVATVLDTRPPSASEVAMAQEQVERDLADGSYAEELAICVASPEDWGLGSGLSEAEVAQACEENTQPRLDWYLWSNTLDLSDERDQGSAVALTLILAIAMMVLGTTFTGHDWASGSVSNQLLFEPRRLRLWGAKAVVVTGVALLVGAVTLTSYWLALDAVAGSRDLPSGGALLLDCLQMGWRATGVLGAAALAGFALTMLFRSTVATLGILFGVALAGGLLLGVLGFEGRWNPALNASAVISDGLAYDKQVACSPAQVAEMGVGAWCTEPERISAAQGTGYLGSILVAGCAVSALSFRRRDVP
;
A
#
# COMPACT_ATOMS: atom_id res chain seq x y z
N MET A 1 -4.17 -23.38 -27.89
CA MET A 1 -3.98 -22.55 -26.68
C MET A 1 -5.28 -21.88 -26.23
N THR A 2 -6.00 -21.19 -27.11
CA THR A 2 -7.23 -20.46 -26.77
C THR A 2 -8.33 -21.32 -26.12
N ARG A 3 -8.56 -22.55 -26.61
CA ARG A 3 -9.53 -23.48 -26.00
C ARG A 3 -9.13 -23.90 -24.58
N LEU A 4 -7.86 -24.21 -24.35
CA LEU A 4 -7.32 -24.58 -23.04
C LEU A 4 -7.45 -23.42 -22.03
N MET A 5 -7.11 -22.20 -22.44
CA MET A 5 -7.27 -21.01 -21.60
C MET A 5 -8.73 -20.76 -21.23
N ARG A 6 -9.68 -20.95 -22.17
CA ARG A 6 -11.11 -20.84 -21.87
C ARG A 6 -11.59 -21.87 -20.85
N VAL A 7 -11.09 -23.10 -20.94
CA VAL A 7 -11.41 -24.16 -19.95
C VAL A 7 -10.86 -23.78 -18.58
N GLU A 8 -9.60 -23.38 -18.50
CA GLU A 8 -8.97 -23.00 -17.23
C GLU A 8 -9.61 -21.76 -16.62
N LEU A 9 -10.01 -20.78 -17.42
CA LEU A 9 -10.77 -19.61 -16.96
C LEU A 9 -12.11 -20.02 -16.36
N ARG A 10 -12.88 -20.89 -17.04
CA ARG A 10 -14.14 -21.41 -16.49
C ARG A 10 -13.89 -22.15 -15.17
N ARG A 11 -12.85 -22.99 -15.10
CA ARG A 11 -12.50 -23.71 -13.87
C ARG A 11 -12.08 -22.80 -12.73
N LEU A 12 -11.43 -21.68 -13.03
CA LEU A 12 -11.09 -20.66 -12.04
C LEU A 12 -12.37 -19.98 -11.52
N LEU A 13 -13.22 -19.49 -12.41
CA LEU A 13 -14.42 -18.72 -12.06
C LEU A 13 -15.55 -19.54 -11.41
N HIS A 14 -15.58 -20.86 -11.59
CA HIS A 14 -16.58 -21.72 -10.92
C HIS A 14 -16.18 -22.13 -9.51
N ARG A 15 -14.99 -21.74 -9.03
CA ARG A 15 -14.55 -22.07 -7.67
C ARG A 15 -15.08 -21.05 -6.69
N ARG A 16 -15.86 -21.53 -5.72
CA ARG A 16 -16.40 -20.70 -4.63
C ARG A 16 -15.31 -19.90 -3.90
N ALA A 17 -14.21 -20.55 -3.54
CA ALA A 17 -13.10 -19.87 -2.86
C ALA A 17 -12.49 -18.72 -3.71
N VAL A 18 -12.39 -18.92 -5.03
CA VAL A 18 -11.92 -17.87 -5.94
C VAL A 18 -12.93 -16.74 -6.02
N LEU A 19 -14.23 -17.04 -6.13
CA LEU A 19 -15.29 -16.03 -6.16
C LEU A 19 -15.31 -15.19 -4.88
N VAL A 20 -15.08 -15.80 -3.71
CA VAL A 20 -14.94 -15.08 -2.44
C VAL A 20 -13.74 -14.13 -2.48
N LEU A 21 -12.57 -14.59 -2.93
CA LEU A 21 -11.38 -13.74 -3.04
C LEU A 21 -11.59 -12.59 -4.02
N LEU A 22 -12.21 -12.84 -5.17
CA LEU A 22 -12.58 -11.79 -6.13
C LEU A 22 -13.56 -10.78 -5.53
N THR A 23 -14.53 -11.26 -4.74
CA THR A 23 -15.47 -10.38 -4.04
C THR A 23 -14.75 -9.51 -3.02
N VAL A 24 -13.88 -10.09 -2.20
CA VAL A 24 -13.05 -9.35 -1.23
C VAL A 24 -12.20 -8.29 -1.95
N SER A 25 -11.63 -8.63 -3.10
CA SER A 25 -10.82 -7.69 -3.89
C SER A 25 -11.59 -6.48 -4.40
N VAL A 26 -12.92 -6.53 -4.49
CA VAL A 26 -13.76 -5.38 -4.84
C VAL A 26 -14.29 -4.69 -3.58
N VAL A 27 -14.77 -5.47 -2.61
CA VAL A 27 -15.40 -4.93 -1.39
C VAL A 27 -14.41 -4.13 -0.56
N VAL A 28 -13.17 -4.58 -0.40
CA VAL A 28 -12.19 -3.86 0.44
C VAL A 28 -11.89 -2.45 -0.12
N PRO A 29 -11.53 -2.27 -1.41
CA PRO A 29 -11.38 -0.94 -2.00
C PRO A 29 -12.62 -0.06 -1.90
N VAL A 30 -13.82 -0.63 -2.05
CA VAL A 30 -15.07 0.12 -1.88
C VAL A 30 -15.22 0.60 -0.44
N LEU A 31 -15.00 -0.26 0.55
CA LEU A 31 -15.09 0.12 1.97
C LEU A 31 -14.06 1.17 2.34
N VAL A 32 -12.82 1.01 1.89
CA VAL A 32 -11.75 1.98 2.12
C VAL A 32 -12.09 3.31 1.45
N GLY A 33 -12.47 3.31 0.17
CA GLY A 33 -12.87 4.54 -0.53
C GLY A 33 -14.06 5.23 0.12
N VAL A 34 -15.08 4.49 0.56
CA VAL A 34 -16.20 5.05 1.33
C VAL A 34 -15.71 5.64 2.64
N ALA A 35 -14.88 4.94 3.41
CA ALA A 35 -14.32 5.46 4.66
C ALA A 35 -13.54 6.77 4.42
N THR A 36 -12.63 6.79 3.45
CA THR A 36 -11.88 8.00 3.07
C THR A 36 -12.81 9.15 2.69
N VAL A 37 -13.85 8.89 1.90
CA VAL A 37 -14.85 9.90 1.54
C VAL A 37 -15.60 10.42 2.75
N LEU A 38 -15.96 9.54 3.69
CA LEU A 38 -16.74 9.89 4.87
C LEU A 38 -15.90 10.68 5.89
N ASP A 39 -14.63 10.31 6.07
CA ASP A 39 -13.68 10.94 7.00
C ASP A 39 -13.19 12.30 6.52
N THR A 40 -13.29 12.56 5.20
CA THR A 40 -12.88 13.82 4.58
C THR A 40 -14.04 14.77 4.24
N ARG A 41 -15.21 14.54 4.83
CA ARG A 41 -16.38 15.38 4.58
C ARG A 41 -16.16 16.78 5.15
N PRO A 42 -16.52 17.84 4.41
CA PRO A 42 -16.51 19.18 4.96
C PRO A 42 -17.51 19.28 6.12
N PRO A 43 -17.19 20.06 7.17
CA PRO A 43 -18.07 20.25 8.32
C PRO A 43 -19.39 20.89 7.88
N SER A 44 -20.48 20.42 8.47
CA SER A 44 -21.83 20.93 8.25
C SER A 44 -22.01 22.34 8.82
N ALA A 45 -23.01 23.08 8.31
CA ALA A 45 -23.32 24.41 8.83
C ALA A 45 -23.65 24.41 10.33
N SER A 46 -24.25 23.33 10.86
CA SER A 46 -24.48 23.17 12.29
C SER A 46 -23.19 22.96 13.08
N GLU A 47 -22.24 22.17 12.56
CA GLU A 47 -20.93 21.97 13.21
C GLU A 47 -20.13 23.27 13.22
N VAL A 48 -20.13 24.01 12.11
CA VAL A 48 -19.50 25.33 12.01
C VAL A 48 -20.14 26.30 13.01
N ALA A 49 -21.47 26.34 13.11
CA ALA A 49 -22.16 27.22 14.07
C ALA A 49 -21.85 26.86 15.52
N MET A 50 -21.83 25.56 15.88
CA MET A 50 -21.45 25.12 17.22
C MET A 50 -20.00 25.45 17.56
N ALA A 51 -19.09 25.28 16.59
CA ALA A 51 -17.69 25.62 16.75
C ALA A 51 -17.48 27.15 16.90
N GLN A 52 -18.24 27.96 16.15
CA GLN A 52 -18.26 29.42 16.31
C GLN A 52 -18.75 29.84 17.70
N GLU A 53 -19.83 29.23 18.20
CA GLU A 53 -20.33 29.49 19.55
C GLU A 53 -19.31 29.08 20.63
N GLN A 54 -18.51 28.03 20.40
CA GLN A 54 -17.45 27.64 21.32
C GLN A 54 -16.29 28.65 21.30
N VAL A 55 -15.85 29.10 20.12
CA VAL A 55 -14.84 30.17 20.00
C VAL A 55 -15.30 31.45 20.69
N GLU A 56 -16.54 31.88 20.48
CA GLU A 56 -17.09 33.07 21.14
C GLU A 56 -17.15 32.92 22.66
N ARG A 57 -17.50 31.72 23.15
CA ARG A 57 -17.51 31.43 24.59
C ARG A 57 -16.10 31.46 25.19
N ASP A 58 -15.12 30.88 24.52
CA ASP A 58 -13.74 30.80 25.03
C ASP A 58 -13.03 32.17 24.93
N LEU A 59 -13.38 33.00 23.93
CA LEU A 59 -12.94 34.40 23.87
C LEU A 59 -13.60 35.28 24.94
N ALA A 60 -14.83 34.97 25.33
CA ALA A 60 -15.55 35.68 26.40
C ALA A 60 -15.15 35.20 27.80
N ASP A 61 -14.66 33.96 27.91
CA ASP A 61 -14.09 33.42 29.13
C ASP A 61 -12.73 34.08 29.39
N GLY A 62 -12.50 34.53 30.62
CA GLY A 62 -11.28 35.28 30.98
C GLY A 62 -9.98 34.48 30.83
N SER A 63 -10.09 33.18 30.57
CA SER A 63 -9.00 32.22 30.38
C SER A 63 -8.08 32.59 29.21
N TYR A 64 -8.62 33.03 28.08
CA TYR A 64 -7.80 33.48 26.94
C TYR A 64 -6.90 34.68 27.32
N ALA A 65 -7.46 35.68 28.01
CA ALA A 65 -6.70 36.85 28.44
C ALA A 65 -5.61 36.49 29.45
N GLU A 66 -5.86 35.50 30.31
CA GLU A 66 -4.89 34.96 31.26
C GLU A 66 -3.75 34.21 30.55
N GLU A 67 -4.08 33.31 29.60
CA GLU A 67 -3.08 32.57 28.82
C GLU A 67 -2.20 33.50 27.97
N LEU A 68 -2.80 34.51 27.33
CA LEU A 68 -2.05 35.50 26.57
C LEU A 68 -1.08 36.27 27.47
N ALA A 69 -1.52 36.68 28.67
CA ALA A 69 -0.68 37.38 29.63
C ALA A 69 0.49 36.50 30.12
N ILE A 70 0.24 35.21 30.35
CA ILE A 70 1.27 34.24 30.74
C ILE A 70 2.30 34.06 29.61
N CYS A 71 1.86 33.91 28.35
CA CYS A 71 2.75 33.77 27.21
C CYS A 71 3.64 35.01 27.04
N VAL A 72 3.08 36.22 27.12
CA VAL A 72 3.85 37.47 27.00
C VAL A 72 4.82 37.66 28.17
N ALA A 73 4.45 37.22 29.38
CA ALA A 73 5.30 37.30 30.56
C ALA A 73 6.46 36.29 30.55
N SER A 74 6.31 35.16 29.85
CA SER A 74 7.30 34.06 29.84
C SER A 74 7.36 33.39 28.45
N PRO A 75 7.87 34.08 27.42
CA PRO A 75 7.83 33.60 26.03
C PRO A 75 8.71 32.36 25.78
N GLU A 76 9.77 32.18 26.56
CA GLU A 76 10.69 31.04 26.42
C GLU A 76 10.00 29.70 26.75
N ASP A 77 9.05 29.68 27.69
CA ASP A 77 8.27 28.48 28.06
C ASP A 77 7.33 28.02 26.93
N TRP A 78 7.02 28.93 26.01
CA TRP A 78 6.19 28.70 24.83
C TRP A 78 7.02 28.47 23.56
N GLY A 79 8.34 28.34 23.69
CA GLY A 79 9.25 28.07 22.58
C GLY A 79 9.52 29.28 21.68
N LEU A 80 9.19 30.49 22.12
CA LEU A 80 9.49 31.72 21.39
C LEU A 80 10.94 32.15 21.68
N GLY A 81 11.68 32.48 20.62
CA GLY A 81 13.11 32.80 20.72
C GLY A 81 13.38 34.15 21.39
N SER A 82 14.49 34.24 22.14
CA SER A 82 14.93 35.44 22.88
C SER A 82 15.42 36.62 22.03
N GLY A 83 15.34 36.50 20.70
CA GLY A 83 15.72 37.55 19.74
C GLY A 83 14.55 38.35 19.17
N LEU A 84 13.31 38.04 19.58
CA LEU A 84 12.10 38.73 19.15
C LEU A 84 11.90 40.03 19.94
N SER A 85 11.42 41.08 19.28
CA SER A 85 10.97 42.30 19.94
C SER A 85 9.67 42.06 20.74
N GLU A 86 9.37 42.91 21.71
CA GLU A 86 8.14 42.80 22.52
C GLU A 86 6.86 42.75 21.66
N ALA A 87 6.82 43.51 20.56
CA ALA A 87 5.70 43.50 19.63
C ALA A 87 5.58 42.17 18.87
N GLU A 88 6.71 41.58 18.46
CA GLU A 88 6.72 40.27 17.79
C GLU A 88 6.36 39.13 18.74
N VAL A 89 6.78 39.22 20.01
CA VAL A 89 6.36 38.26 21.05
C VAL A 89 4.86 38.34 21.30
N ALA A 90 4.31 39.55 21.45
CA ALA A 90 2.87 39.73 21.67
C ALA A 90 2.05 39.17 20.50
N GLN A 91 2.46 39.43 19.26
CA GLN A 91 1.80 38.88 18.08
C GLN A 91 1.91 37.35 18.01
N ALA A 92 3.10 36.78 18.24
CA ALA A 92 3.28 35.34 18.21
C ALA A 92 2.50 34.62 19.33
N CYS A 93 2.39 35.23 20.50
CA CYS A 93 1.54 34.73 21.59
C CYS A 93 0.06 34.80 21.21
N GLU A 94 -0.42 35.91 20.66
CA GLU A 94 -1.80 36.04 20.18
C GLU A 94 -2.10 34.99 19.11
N GLU A 95 -1.21 34.79 18.15
CA GLU A 95 -1.38 33.79 17.10
C GLU A 95 -1.44 32.35 17.63
N ASN A 96 -0.68 32.03 18.69
CA ASN A 96 -0.64 30.68 19.27
C ASN A 96 -1.72 30.41 20.32
N THR A 97 -2.31 31.42 20.93
CA THR A 97 -3.27 31.27 22.04
C THR A 97 -4.70 31.66 21.69
N GLN A 98 -4.90 32.50 20.67
CA GLN A 98 -6.24 32.93 20.29
C GLN A 98 -7.07 31.73 19.81
N PRO A 99 -8.23 31.45 20.42
CA PRO A 99 -9.13 30.41 19.94
C PRO A 99 -9.53 30.67 18.48
N ARG A 100 -9.27 29.71 17.61
CA ARG A 100 -9.64 29.78 16.18
C ARG A 100 -10.61 28.68 15.81
N LEU A 101 -11.45 28.96 14.82
CA LEU A 101 -12.52 28.05 14.39
C LEU A 101 -11.99 26.67 13.97
N ASP A 102 -10.83 26.60 13.34
CA ASP A 102 -10.16 25.38 12.90
C ASP A 102 -9.72 24.48 14.07
N TRP A 103 -9.47 25.03 15.26
CA TRP A 103 -9.13 24.22 16.44
C TRP A 103 -10.32 23.41 16.96
N TYR A 104 -11.54 23.88 16.70
CA TYR A 104 -12.79 23.22 17.11
C TYR A 104 -13.44 22.43 15.96
N LEU A 105 -12.88 22.52 14.75
CA LEU A 105 -13.32 21.79 13.57
C LEU A 105 -12.23 20.80 13.13
N TRP A 106 -12.31 19.58 13.64
CA TRP A 106 -11.46 18.49 13.14
C TRP A 106 -12.03 17.93 11.84
N SER A 107 -11.52 18.39 10.69
CA SER A 107 -11.82 17.78 9.40
C SER A 107 -10.56 17.63 8.57
N ASN A 108 -10.24 16.40 8.18
CA ASN A 108 -9.26 16.18 7.13
C ASN A 108 -9.88 16.58 5.79
N THR A 109 -9.16 17.33 4.96
CA THR A 109 -9.60 17.59 3.60
C THR A 109 -9.17 16.43 2.70
N LEU A 110 -9.97 16.11 1.67
CA LEU A 110 -9.60 15.08 0.71
C LEU A 110 -8.50 15.63 -0.19
N ASP A 111 -7.28 15.14 -0.02
CA ASP A 111 -6.17 15.42 -0.92
C ASP A 111 -5.74 14.12 -1.62
N LEU A 112 -5.87 14.09 -2.95
CA LEU A 112 -5.52 12.91 -3.77
C LEU A 112 -4.02 12.64 -3.78
N SER A 113 -3.19 13.67 -3.64
CA SER A 113 -1.73 13.53 -3.60
C SER A 113 -1.27 12.94 -2.27
N ASP A 114 -1.84 13.40 -1.16
CA ASP A 114 -1.59 12.80 0.15
C ASP A 114 -2.14 11.37 0.22
N GLU A 115 -3.34 11.13 -0.34
CA GLU A 115 -3.91 9.78 -0.37
C GLU A 115 -3.05 8.79 -1.19
N ARG A 116 -2.39 9.28 -2.24
CA ARG A 116 -1.44 8.53 -3.07
C ARG A 116 -0.13 8.24 -2.33
N ASP A 117 0.45 9.25 -1.69
CA ASP A 117 1.82 9.18 -1.16
C ASP A 117 1.88 8.66 0.27
N GLN A 118 0.89 9.00 1.10
CA GLN A 118 0.87 8.74 2.54
C GLN A 118 -0.42 8.04 3.02
N GLY A 119 -1.46 8.03 2.19
CA GLY A 119 -2.77 7.48 2.54
C GLY A 119 -2.90 5.98 2.40
N SER A 120 -4.13 5.55 2.13
CA SER A 120 -4.51 4.13 2.19
C SER A 120 -4.12 3.33 0.94
N ALA A 121 -3.71 3.99 -0.15
CA ALA A 121 -3.45 3.35 -1.45
C ALA A 121 -2.38 2.24 -1.40
N VAL A 122 -1.29 2.45 -0.65
CA VAL A 122 -0.23 1.44 -0.48
C VAL A 122 -0.74 0.24 0.32
N ALA A 123 -1.41 0.50 1.46
CA ALA A 123 -1.98 -0.55 2.29
C ALA A 123 -3.03 -1.37 1.53
N LEU A 124 -3.88 -0.70 0.74
CA LEU A 124 -4.86 -1.32 -0.13
C LEU A 124 -4.19 -2.25 -1.15
N THR A 125 -3.12 -1.78 -1.79
CA THR A 125 -2.35 -2.57 -2.75
C THR A 125 -1.78 -3.83 -2.11
N LEU A 126 -1.25 -3.75 -0.88
CA LEU A 126 -0.72 -4.90 -0.15
C LEU A 126 -1.82 -5.94 0.15
N ILE A 127 -2.98 -5.49 0.63
CA ILE A 127 -4.12 -6.38 0.92
C ILE A 127 -4.58 -7.09 -0.36
N LEU A 128 -4.70 -6.36 -1.48
CA LEU A 128 -5.09 -6.93 -2.76
C LEU A 128 -4.02 -7.89 -3.32
N ALA A 129 -2.73 -7.56 -3.17
CA ALA A 129 -1.64 -8.44 -3.58
C ALA A 129 -1.67 -9.76 -2.80
N ILE A 130 -1.92 -9.73 -1.49
CA ILE A 130 -2.10 -10.93 -0.66
C ILE A 130 -3.32 -11.72 -1.15
N ALA A 131 -4.46 -11.07 -1.39
CA ALA A 131 -5.67 -11.74 -1.89
C ALA A 131 -5.43 -12.42 -3.25
N MET A 132 -4.75 -11.73 -4.17
CA MET A 132 -4.39 -12.27 -5.49
C MET A 132 -3.38 -13.42 -5.39
N MET A 133 -2.43 -13.33 -4.47
CA MET A 133 -1.51 -14.43 -4.18
C MET A 133 -2.25 -15.67 -3.69
N VAL A 134 -3.17 -15.51 -2.72
CA VAL A 134 -4.01 -16.61 -2.18
C VAL A 134 -4.94 -17.16 -3.26
N LEU A 135 -5.41 -16.32 -4.19
CA LEU A 135 -6.18 -16.77 -5.35
C LEU A 135 -5.33 -17.70 -6.22
N GLY A 136 -4.08 -17.33 -6.50
CA GLY A 136 -3.14 -18.15 -7.25
C GLY A 136 -2.80 -19.47 -6.57
N THR A 137 -2.59 -19.48 -5.26
CA THR A 137 -2.36 -20.72 -4.50
C THR A 137 -3.58 -21.64 -4.53
N THR A 138 -4.78 -21.07 -4.33
CA THR A 138 -6.04 -21.82 -4.30
C THR A 138 -6.38 -22.44 -5.65
N PHE A 139 -6.06 -21.75 -6.75
CA PHE A 139 -6.36 -22.22 -8.10
C PHE A 139 -5.65 -23.55 -8.44
N THR A 140 -4.39 -23.72 -8.06
CA THR A 140 -3.67 -24.98 -8.33
C THR A 140 -3.68 -25.94 -7.18
N GLY A 141 -3.66 -25.47 -5.93
CA GLY A 141 -3.53 -26.36 -4.80
C GLY A 141 -4.74 -27.29 -4.63
N HIS A 142 -5.95 -26.83 -4.98
CA HIS A 142 -7.10 -27.73 -5.05
C HIS A 142 -6.96 -28.80 -6.16
N ASP A 143 -6.31 -28.49 -7.29
CA ASP A 143 -6.09 -29.49 -8.34
C ASP A 143 -5.19 -30.62 -7.85
N TRP A 144 -4.17 -30.28 -7.05
CA TRP A 144 -3.30 -31.26 -6.40
C TRP A 144 -4.04 -32.05 -5.32
N ALA A 145 -4.78 -31.37 -4.44
CA ALA A 145 -5.52 -32.02 -3.35
C ALA A 145 -6.59 -33.00 -3.85
N SER A 146 -7.24 -32.70 -4.98
CA SER A 146 -8.28 -33.54 -5.58
C SER A 146 -7.75 -34.59 -6.57
N GLY A 147 -6.45 -34.57 -6.90
CA GLY A 147 -5.88 -35.40 -7.96
C GLY A 147 -6.34 -35.03 -9.39
N SER A 148 -7.06 -33.91 -9.57
CA SER A 148 -7.58 -33.55 -10.90
C SER A 148 -6.48 -33.17 -11.90
N VAL A 149 -5.25 -32.89 -11.45
CA VAL A 149 -4.09 -32.66 -12.33
C VAL A 149 -3.87 -33.84 -13.27
N SER A 150 -3.98 -35.07 -12.76
CA SER A 150 -3.74 -36.29 -13.54
C SER A 150 -4.78 -36.43 -14.65
N ASN A 151 -6.06 -36.16 -14.34
CA ASN A 151 -7.13 -36.12 -15.33
C ASN A 151 -6.90 -35.05 -16.40
N GLN A 152 -6.42 -33.85 -16.02
CA GLN A 152 -6.10 -32.79 -17.01
C GLN A 152 -5.00 -33.20 -17.97
N LEU A 153 -3.99 -33.94 -17.49
CA LEU A 153 -2.87 -34.40 -18.29
C LEU A 153 -3.23 -35.54 -19.25
N LEU A 154 -4.35 -36.24 -19.04
CA LEU A 154 -4.91 -37.17 -20.04
C LEU A 154 -5.39 -36.40 -21.28
N PHE A 155 -5.98 -35.22 -21.11
CA PHE A 155 -6.49 -34.40 -22.21
C PHE A 155 -5.42 -33.49 -22.84
N GLU A 156 -4.49 -32.95 -22.04
CA GLU A 156 -3.36 -32.17 -22.53
C GLU A 156 -2.05 -32.70 -21.92
N PRO A 157 -1.36 -33.64 -22.60
CA PRO A 157 -0.16 -34.29 -22.06
C PRO A 157 1.05 -33.36 -22.00
N ARG A 158 1.03 -32.23 -22.72
CA ARG A 158 2.12 -31.26 -22.73
C ARG A 158 2.05 -30.39 -21.47
N ARG A 159 2.66 -30.90 -20.40
CA ARG A 159 2.70 -30.28 -19.06
C ARG A 159 3.01 -28.78 -19.07
N LEU A 160 4.01 -28.33 -19.83
CA LEU A 160 4.34 -26.90 -19.91
C LEU A 160 3.25 -26.05 -20.56
N ARG A 161 2.46 -26.61 -21.49
CA ARG A 161 1.29 -25.91 -22.06
C ARG A 161 0.18 -25.75 -21.03
N LEU A 162 -0.05 -26.77 -20.20
CA LEU A 162 -1.01 -26.69 -19.09
C LEU A 162 -0.56 -25.68 -18.03
N TRP A 163 0.71 -25.75 -17.60
CA TRP A 163 1.30 -24.80 -16.66
C TRP A 163 1.17 -23.37 -17.18
N GLY A 164 1.57 -23.13 -18.44
CA GLY A 164 1.51 -21.81 -19.06
C GLY A 164 0.08 -21.30 -19.22
N ALA A 165 -0.87 -22.15 -19.61
CA ALA A 165 -2.27 -21.74 -19.72
C ALA A 165 -2.85 -21.30 -18.37
N LYS A 166 -2.55 -22.04 -17.29
CA LYS A 166 -2.98 -21.68 -15.94
C LYS A 166 -2.31 -20.40 -15.44
N ALA A 167 -1.00 -20.24 -15.69
CA ALA A 167 -0.26 -19.03 -15.36
C ALA A 167 -0.86 -17.80 -16.05
N VAL A 168 -1.13 -17.87 -17.36
CA VAL A 168 -1.74 -16.77 -18.10
C VAL A 168 -3.15 -16.46 -17.60
N VAL A 169 -3.96 -17.49 -17.29
CA VAL A 169 -5.33 -17.28 -16.78
C VAL A 169 -5.31 -16.62 -15.40
N VAL A 170 -4.52 -17.12 -14.45
CA VAL A 170 -4.48 -16.57 -13.09
C VAL A 170 -3.92 -15.15 -13.09
N THR A 171 -2.82 -14.90 -13.80
CA THR A 171 -2.24 -13.56 -13.93
C THR A 171 -3.19 -12.62 -14.66
N GLY A 172 -3.82 -13.07 -15.75
CA GLY A 172 -4.75 -12.26 -16.54
C GLY A 172 -5.99 -11.85 -15.74
N VAL A 173 -6.55 -12.75 -14.93
CA VAL A 173 -7.67 -12.41 -14.03
C VAL A 173 -7.22 -11.43 -12.95
N ALA A 174 -6.06 -11.64 -12.32
CA ALA A 174 -5.53 -10.72 -11.32
C ALA A 174 -5.27 -9.31 -11.89
N LEU A 175 -4.70 -9.23 -13.10
CA LEU A 175 -4.47 -7.97 -13.81
C LEU A 175 -5.79 -7.28 -14.17
N LEU A 176 -6.79 -8.02 -14.67
CA LEU A 176 -8.08 -7.44 -15.02
C LEU A 176 -8.81 -6.90 -13.78
N VAL A 177 -8.84 -7.68 -12.71
CA VAL A 177 -9.48 -7.28 -11.45
C VAL A 177 -8.76 -6.10 -10.83
N GLY A 178 -7.42 -6.13 -10.76
CA GLY A 178 -6.62 -5.01 -10.28
C GLY A 178 -6.85 -3.74 -11.09
N ALA A 179 -6.80 -3.83 -12.42
CA ALA A 179 -7.01 -2.70 -13.32
C ALA A 179 -8.40 -2.08 -13.12
N VAL A 180 -9.46 -2.89 -13.15
CA VAL A 180 -10.84 -2.41 -12.97
C VAL A 180 -10.99 -1.78 -11.59
N THR A 181 -10.53 -2.46 -10.54
CA THR A 181 -10.79 -2.04 -9.17
C THR A 181 -10.01 -0.79 -8.78
N LEU A 182 -8.71 -0.75 -9.06
CA LEU A 182 -7.87 0.40 -8.73
C LEU A 182 -8.18 1.61 -9.61
N THR A 183 -8.54 1.40 -10.89
CA THR A 183 -9.04 2.49 -11.74
C THR A 183 -10.36 3.04 -11.19
N SER A 184 -11.30 2.17 -10.78
CA SER A 184 -12.57 2.60 -10.21
C SER A 184 -12.39 3.34 -8.88
N TYR A 185 -11.45 2.89 -8.04
CA TYR A 185 -11.09 3.54 -6.78
C TYR A 185 -10.65 4.99 -7.00
N TRP A 186 -9.65 5.21 -7.88
CA TRP A 186 -9.13 6.55 -8.15
C TRP A 186 -10.14 7.45 -8.86
N LEU A 187 -10.91 6.92 -9.82
CA LEU A 187 -11.97 7.70 -10.47
C LEU A 187 -13.08 8.09 -9.49
N ALA A 188 -13.41 7.24 -8.52
CA ALA A 188 -14.41 7.57 -7.51
C ALA A 188 -13.92 8.68 -6.57
N LEU A 189 -12.67 8.60 -6.09
CA LEU A 189 -12.09 9.66 -5.25
C LEU A 189 -11.95 10.97 -6.01
N ASP A 190 -11.54 10.92 -7.27
CA ASP A 190 -11.44 12.10 -8.14
C ASP A 190 -12.80 12.75 -8.39
N ALA A 191 -13.85 11.96 -8.64
CA ALA A 191 -15.21 12.46 -8.77
C ALA A 191 -15.70 13.12 -7.48
N VAL A 192 -15.34 12.57 -6.31
CA VAL A 192 -15.67 13.18 -5.02
C VAL A 192 -14.90 14.48 -4.82
N ALA A 193 -13.60 14.51 -5.12
CA ALA A 193 -12.78 15.71 -5.04
C ALA A 193 -13.36 16.83 -5.95
N GLY A 194 -13.69 16.50 -7.20
CA GLY A 194 -14.33 17.43 -8.13
C GLY A 194 -15.71 17.92 -7.65
N SER A 195 -16.50 17.06 -6.99
CA SER A 195 -17.79 17.46 -6.40
C SER A 195 -17.66 18.40 -5.19
N ARG A 196 -16.46 18.50 -4.61
CA ARG A 196 -16.12 19.34 -3.45
C ARG A 196 -15.26 20.55 -3.83
N ASP A 197 -15.13 20.84 -5.12
CA ASP A 197 -14.26 21.90 -5.65
C ASP A 197 -12.78 21.77 -5.20
N LEU A 198 -12.33 20.54 -4.98
CA LEU A 198 -10.95 20.21 -4.60
C LEU A 198 -10.10 19.88 -5.84
N PRO A 199 -8.75 19.97 -5.74
CA PRO A 199 -7.86 19.57 -6.82
C PRO A 199 -8.20 18.18 -7.36
N SER A 200 -8.57 18.12 -8.64
CA SER A 200 -9.05 16.91 -9.32
C SER A 200 -8.74 16.97 -10.82
N GLY A 201 -8.77 15.81 -11.48
CA GLY A 201 -8.53 15.65 -12.90
C GLY A 201 -7.08 15.91 -13.34
N GLY A 202 -6.91 16.10 -14.65
CA GLY A 202 -5.64 16.49 -15.26
C GLY A 202 -4.47 15.55 -14.95
N ALA A 203 -3.32 16.14 -14.63
CA ALA A 203 -2.10 15.41 -14.30
C ALA A 203 -2.21 14.66 -12.96
N LEU A 204 -2.92 15.23 -11.98
CA LEU A 204 -3.09 14.62 -10.66
C LEU A 204 -3.81 13.27 -10.75
N LEU A 205 -4.97 13.23 -11.43
CA LEU A 205 -5.68 11.98 -11.66
C LEU A 205 -4.82 10.98 -12.46
N LEU A 206 -4.08 11.45 -13.46
CA LEU A 206 -3.23 10.58 -14.25
C LEU A 206 -2.13 9.93 -13.39
N ASP A 207 -1.51 10.68 -12.48
CA ASP A 207 -0.49 10.15 -11.57
C ASP A 207 -1.07 9.08 -10.64
N CYS A 208 -2.26 9.32 -10.07
CA CYS A 208 -3.01 8.35 -9.27
C CYS A 208 -3.35 7.09 -10.07
N LEU A 209 -3.84 7.23 -11.30
CA LEU A 209 -4.16 6.10 -12.19
C LEU A 209 -2.91 5.29 -12.54
N GLN A 210 -1.79 5.95 -12.84
CA GLN A 210 -0.53 5.28 -13.12
C GLN A 210 -0.04 4.49 -11.90
N MET A 211 -0.13 5.04 -10.69
CA MET A 211 0.14 4.29 -9.45
C MET A 211 -0.75 3.05 -9.37
N GLY A 212 -2.05 3.19 -9.63
CA GLY A 212 -3.00 2.06 -9.69
C GLY A 212 -2.63 1.00 -10.72
N TRP A 213 -2.10 1.38 -11.89
CA TRP A 213 -1.65 0.43 -12.91
C TRP A 213 -0.33 -0.26 -12.56
N ARG A 214 0.61 0.45 -11.93
CA ARG A 214 1.84 -0.16 -11.38
C ARG A 214 1.50 -1.17 -10.29
N ALA A 215 0.61 -0.80 -9.37
CA ALA A 215 0.04 -1.69 -8.35
C ALA A 215 -0.64 -2.91 -8.98
N THR A 216 -1.42 -2.73 -10.06
CA THR A 216 -2.02 -3.85 -10.80
C THR A 216 -0.97 -4.85 -11.30
N GLY A 217 0.19 -4.37 -11.77
CA GLY A 217 1.33 -5.23 -12.12
C GLY A 217 1.81 -6.07 -10.93
N VAL A 218 1.92 -5.47 -9.74
CA VAL A 218 2.28 -6.16 -8.49
C VAL A 218 1.24 -7.23 -8.12
N LEU A 219 -0.06 -6.94 -8.27
CA LEU A 219 -1.14 -7.91 -8.03
C LEU A 219 -1.03 -9.13 -8.96
N GLY A 220 -0.76 -8.89 -10.25
CA GLY A 220 -0.53 -9.96 -11.23
C GLY A 220 0.70 -10.81 -10.91
N ALA A 221 1.79 -10.17 -10.48
CA ALA A 221 3.01 -10.83 -10.02
C ALA A 221 2.76 -11.68 -8.76
N ALA A 222 2.00 -11.16 -7.80
CA ALA A 222 1.64 -11.88 -6.57
C ALA A 222 0.79 -13.12 -6.86
N ALA A 223 -0.22 -13.02 -7.73
CA ALA A 223 -1.00 -14.16 -8.18
C ALA A 223 -0.15 -15.24 -8.86
N LEU A 224 0.77 -14.83 -9.73
CA LEU A 224 1.68 -15.74 -10.41
C LEU A 224 2.65 -16.41 -9.43
N ALA A 225 3.17 -15.66 -8.47
CA ALA A 225 4.06 -16.19 -7.43
C ALA A 225 3.35 -17.25 -6.58
N GLY A 226 2.13 -16.95 -6.10
CA GLY A 226 1.32 -17.91 -5.35
C GLY A 226 1.05 -19.19 -6.16
N PHE A 227 0.65 -19.04 -7.41
CA PHE A 227 0.46 -20.15 -8.35
C PHE A 227 1.75 -20.98 -8.53
N ALA A 228 2.88 -20.33 -8.79
CA ALA A 228 4.15 -20.99 -9.07
C ALA A 228 4.67 -21.76 -7.86
N LEU A 229 4.60 -21.15 -6.67
CA LEU A 229 4.98 -21.80 -5.41
C LEU A 229 4.09 -23.01 -5.13
N THR A 230 2.77 -22.89 -5.30
CA THR A 230 1.87 -24.04 -5.10
C THR A 230 2.09 -25.14 -6.13
N MET A 231 2.42 -24.82 -7.37
CA MET A 231 2.83 -25.84 -8.36
C MET A 231 4.15 -26.52 -7.99
N LEU A 232 5.09 -25.80 -7.36
CA LEU A 232 6.37 -26.33 -6.94
C LEU A 232 6.24 -27.28 -5.74
N PHE A 233 5.46 -26.88 -4.72
CA PHE A 233 5.26 -27.65 -3.49
C PHE A 233 4.12 -28.66 -3.57
N ARG A 234 3.21 -28.52 -4.54
CA ARG A 234 2.01 -29.36 -4.72
C ARG A 234 1.08 -29.35 -3.50
N SER A 235 1.12 -28.28 -2.70
CA SER A 235 0.33 -28.13 -1.47
C SER A 235 -0.01 -26.66 -1.23
N THR A 236 -1.30 -26.39 -1.02
CA THR A 236 -1.78 -25.08 -0.55
C THR A 236 -1.20 -24.78 0.83
N VAL A 237 -1.27 -25.74 1.75
CA VAL A 237 -0.84 -25.59 3.15
C VAL A 237 0.64 -25.26 3.22
N ALA A 238 1.48 -25.96 2.46
CA ALA A 238 2.92 -25.67 2.42
C ALA A 238 3.19 -24.27 1.90
N THR A 239 2.48 -23.86 0.84
CA THR A 239 2.66 -22.52 0.26
C THR A 239 2.23 -21.43 1.24
N LEU A 240 1.03 -21.55 1.82
CA LEU A 240 0.51 -20.57 2.77
C LEU A 240 1.36 -20.52 4.05
N GLY A 241 1.87 -21.65 4.53
CA GLY A 241 2.77 -21.72 5.68
C GLY A 241 4.09 -20.97 5.43
N ILE A 242 4.69 -21.13 4.24
CA ILE A 242 5.89 -20.37 3.86
C ILE A 242 5.58 -18.88 3.76
N LEU A 243 4.46 -18.50 3.13
CA LEU A 243 4.07 -17.11 3.00
C LEU A 243 3.82 -16.46 4.36
N PHE A 244 3.13 -17.15 5.25
CA PHE A 244 2.89 -16.69 6.61
C PHE A 244 4.18 -16.56 7.41
N GLY A 245 5.08 -17.55 7.30
CA GLY A 245 6.40 -17.49 7.93
C GLY A 245 7.23 -16.31 7.44
N VAL A 246 7.21 -16.03 6.13
CA VAL A 246 7.88 -14.86 5.54
C VAL A 246 7.18 -13.56 5.95
N ALA A 247 5.86 -13.50 6.04
CA ALA A 247 5.16 -12.29 6.46
C ALA A 247 5.45 -11.93 7.93
N LEU A 248 5.46 -12.91 8.82
CA LEU A 248 5.71 -12.69 10.26
C LEU A 248 7.18 -12.49 10.60
N ALA A 249 8.04 -13.38 10.09
CA ALA A 249 9.45 -13.40 10.45
C ALA A 249 10.33 -12.74 9.39
N GLY A 250 9.80 -12.37 8.23
CA GLY A 250 10.60 -11.88 7.10
C GLY A 250 11.37 -10.62 7.43
N GLY A 251 10.76 -9.60 8.04
CA GLY A 251 11.49 -8.38 8.40
C GLY A 251 12.69 -8.65 9.32
N LEU A 252 12.46 -9.46 10.36
CA LEU A 252 13.51 -9.85 11.30
C LEU A 252 14.57 -10.75 10.66
N LEU A 253 14.15 -11.78 9.92
CA LEU A 253 15.05 -12.70 9.23
C LEU A 253 15.87 -11.98 8.17
N LEU A 254 15.26 -11.08 7.39
CA LEU A 254 15.95 -10.28 6.39
C LEU A 254 16.96 -9.36 7.05
N GLY A 255 16.62 -8.69 8.16
CA GLY A 255 17.58 -7.91 8.95
C GLY A 255 18.76 -8.75 9.44
N VAL A 256 18.47 -9.91 10.06
CA VAL A 256 19.52 -10.84 10.54
C VAL A 256 20.40 -11.38 9.40
N LEU A 257 19.82 -11.63 8.23
CA LEU A 257 20.54 -12.12 7.05
C LEU A 257 21.21 -11.00 6.24
N GLY A 258 21.10 -9.73 6.66
CA GLY A 258 21.69 -8.57 5.99
C GLY A 258 20.97 -8.11 4.72
N PHE A 259 19.72 -8.52 4.50
CA PHE A 259 18.85 -8.03 3.43
C PHE A 259 18.17 -6.72 3.86
N GLU A 260 18.99 -5.69 4.05
CA GLU A 260 18.55 -4.34 4.41
C GLU A 260 18.58 -3.38 3.21
N GLY A 261 17.90 -2.24 3.35
CA GLY A 261 17.83 -1.19 2.34
C GLY A 261 17.37 -1.71 0.98
N ARG A 262 18.14 -1.45 -0.08
CA ARG A 262 17.82 -1.81 -1.47
C ARG A 262 17.53 -3.29 -1.74
N TRP A 263 17.90 -4.20 -0.84
CA TRP A 263 17.63 -5.63 -0.99
C TRP A 263 16.35 -6.09 -0.28
N ASN A 264 15.65 -5.19 0.40
CA ASN A 264 14.38 -5.48 1.06
C ASN A 264 13.25 -5.58 0.01
N PRO A 265 12.54 -6.73 -0.08
CA PRO A 265 11.44 -6.90 -1.04
C PRO A 265 10.29 -5.89 -0.86
N ALA A 266 10.00 -5.48 0.38
CA ALA A 266 8.94 -4.51 0.65
C ALA A 266 9.29 -3.13 0.07
N LEU A 267 10.53 -2.66 0.26
CA LEU A 267 10.99 -1.38 -0.29
C LEU A 267 11.00 -1.41 -1.82
N ASN A 268 11.40 -2.53 -2.43
CA ASN A 268 11.34 -2.69 -3.89
C ASN A 268 9.90 -2.70 -4.42
N ALA A 269 8.95 -3.30 -3.69
CA ALA A 269 7.53 -3.29 -4.07
C ALA A 269 6.95 -1.87 -3.99
N SER A 270 7.23 -1.14 -2.91
CA SER A 270 6.83 0.27 -2.76
C SER A 270 7.45 1.14 -3.86
N ALA A 271 8.72 0.92 -4.19
CA ALA A 271 9.38 1.65 -5.28
C ALA A 271 8.73 1.36 -6.65
N VAL A 272 8.19 0.17 -6.90
CA VAL A 272 7.43 -0.10 -8.13
C VAL A 272 6.10 0.64 -8.11
N ILE A 273 5.38 0.63 -6.99
CA ILE A 273 4.04 1.22 -6.87
C ILE A 273 4.10 2.75 -6.98
N SER A 274 4.99 3.38 -6.22
CA SER A 274 5.10 4.85 -6.08
C SER A 274 6.01 5.51 -7.11
N ASP A 275 6.43 4.79 -8.16
CA ASP A 275 7.39 5.27 -9.17
C ASP A 275 8.76 5.70 -8.61
N GLY A 276 9.23 4.94 -7.63
CA GLY A 276 10.45 5.14 -6.88
C GLY A 276 10.17 5.30 -5.40
N LEU A 277 11.21 5.11 -4.59
CA LEU A 277 11.14 5.25 -3.14
C LEU A 277 12.43 5.90 -2.65
N ALA A 278 12.30 7.02 -1.93
CA ALA A 278 13.37 7.54 -1.11
C ALA A 278 13.26 6.92 0.29
N TYR A 279 14.38 6.43 0.83
CA TYR A 279 14.43 5.91 2.18
C TYR A 279 15.74 6.31 2.83
N ASP A 280 15.72 6.45 4.15
CA ASP A 280 16.88 6.79 4.94
C ASP A 280 17.65 5.53 5.33
N LYS A 281 18.88 5.43 4.83
CA LYS A 281 19.79 4.33 5.18
C LYS A 281 20.62 4.73 6.38
N GLN A 282 20.65 3.90 7.41
CA GLN A 282 21.55 4.10 8.54
C GLN A 282 23.01 3.93 8.10
N VAL A 283 23.83 4.91 8.45
CA VAL A 283 25.26 4.97 8.15
C VAL A 283 26.04 5.35 9.41
N ALA A 284 27.33 5.02 9.43
CA ALA A 284 28.21 5.45 10.51
C ALA A 284 28.33 6.99 10.49
N CYS A 285 28.10 7.60 11.65
CA CYS A 285 28.28 9.04 11.81
C CYS A 285 29.75 9.45 11.58
N SER A 286 29.95 10.60 10.94
CA SER A 286 31.27 11.22 10.87
C SER A 286 31.76 11.62 12.28
N PRO A 287 33.08 11.71 12.52
CA PRO A 287 33.60 12.12 13.83
C PRO A 287 33.07 13.49 14.31
N ALA A 288 32.82 14.43 13.38
CA ALA A 288 32.23 15.73 13.70
C ALA A 288 30.78 15.61 14.20
N GLN A 289 29.97 14.78 13.53
CA GLN A 289 28.59 14.50 13.94
C GLN A 289 28.52 13.78 15.28
N VAL A 290 29.45 12.87 15.57
CA VAL A 290 29.53 12.21 16.89
C VAL A 290 29.94 13.21 17.98
N ALA A 291 30.80 14.19 17.66
CA ALA A 291 31.18 15.23 18.62
C ALA A 291 30.01 16.17 18.96
N GLU A 292 29.08 16.38 18.02
CA GLU A 292 27.90 17.23 18.20
C GLU A 292 26.73 16.49 18.87
N MET A 293 26.44 15.26 18.44
CA MET A 293 25.27 14.48 18.88
C MET A 293 25.57 13.50 20.03
N GLY A 294 26.84 13.29 20.37
CA GLY A 294 27.28 12.39 21.43
C GLY A 294 27.45 10.93 21.01
N VAL A 295 27.92 10.11 21.96
CA VAL A 295 28.16 8.67 21.75
C VAL A 295 26.82 7.94 21.62
N GLY A 296 26.64 7.19 20.53
CA GLY A 296 25.38 6.52 20.20
C GLY A 296 24.52 7.26 19.17
N ALA A 297 25.05 8.32 18.54
CA ALA A 297 24.40 8.99 17.42
C ALA A 297 24.14 8.05 16.23
N TRP A 298 22.94 8.15 15.66
CA TRP A 298 22.54 7.43 14.44
C TRP A 298 22.50 8.44 13.31
N CYS A 299 23.25 8.19 12.25
CA CYS A 299 23.25 9.04 11.06
C CYS A 299 22.54 8.31 9.93
N THR A 300 21.82 9.07 9.12
CA THR A 300 21.16 8.55 7.93
C THR A 300 21.65 9.25 6.68
N GLU A 301 21.67 8.50 5.57
CA GLU A 301 21.92 9.02 4.24
C GLU A 301 20.69 8.71 3.37
N PRO A 302 20.12 9.71 2.68
CA PRO A 302 18.98 9.49 1.81
C PRO A 302 19.41 8.66 0.61
N GLU A 303 18.78 7.50 0.44
CA GLU A 303 19.00 6.61 -0.70
C GLU A 303 17.70 6.49 -1.50
N ARG A 304 17.81 6.27 -2.82
CA ARG A 304 16.65 6.12 -3.70
C ARG A 304 16.68 4.80 -4.45
N ILE A 305 15.55 4.11 -4.43
CA ILE A 305 15.26 2.95 -5.29
C ILE A 305 14.38 3.44 -6.43
N SER A 306 14.78 3.25 -7.68
CA SER A 306 13.93 3.56 -8.83
C SER A 306 12.91 2.44 -9.09
N ALA A 307 11.78 2.77 -9.73
CA ALA A 307 10.80 1.77 -10.14
C ALA A 307 11.39 0.68 -11.05
N ALA A 308 12.35 1.04 -11.90
CA ALA A 308 13.05 0.10 -12.76
C ALA A 308 13.92 -0.88 -11.97
N GLN A 309 14.63 -0.40 -10.93
CA GLN A 309 15.41 -1.25 -10.03
C GLN A 309 14.49 -2.21 -9.25
N GLY A 310 13.40 -1.69 -8.68
CA GLY A 310 12.40 -2.51 -7.98
C GLY A 310 11.78 -3.58 -8.87
N THR A 311 11.44 -3.21 -10.11
CA THR A 311 10.89 -4.13 -11.12
C THR A 311 11.92 -5.20 -11.50
N GLY A 312 13.17 -4.82 -11.71
CA GLY A 312 14.25 -5.76 -12.02
C GLY A 312 14.49 -6.76 -10.89
N TYR A 313 14.55 -6.28 -9.65
CA TYR A 313 14.71 -7.11 -8.45
C TYR A 313 13.56 -8.11 -8.30
N LEU A 314 12.31 -7.64 -8.18
CA LEU A 314 11.14 -8.50 -7.99
C LEU A 314 10.87 -9.41 -9.21
N GLY A 315 11.04 -8.86 -10.42
CA GLY A 315 10.85 -9.59 -11.67
C GLY A 315 11.84 -10.75 -11.80
N SER A 316 13.11 -10.55 -11.43
CA SER A 316 14.12 -11.61 -11.48
C SER A 316 13.79 -12.78 -10.56
N ILE A 317 13.35 -12.49 -9.32
CA ILE A 317 12.92 -13.49 -8.34
C ILE A 317 11.70 -14.26 -8.87
N LEU A 318 10.71 -13.55 -9.40
CA LEU A 318 9.49 -14.15 -9.95
C LEU A 318 9.79 -15.06 -11.14
N VAL A 319 10.62 -14.60 -12.09
CA VAL A 319 11.02 -15.38 -13.27
C VAL A 319 11.79 -16.63 -12.85
N ALA A 320 12.74 -16.51 -11.93
CA ALA A 320 13.48 -17.65 -11.40
C ALA A 320 12.55 -18.67 -10.72
N GLY A 321 11.64 -18.21 -9.87
CA GLY A 321 10.64 -19.05 -9.20
C GLY A 321 9.71 -19.76 -10.18
N CYS A 322 9.23 -19.05 -11.21
CA CYS A 322 8.43 -19.62 -12.28
C CYS A 322 9.20 -20.68 -13.09
N ALA A 323 10.47 -20.42 -13.43
CA ALA A 323 11.32 -21.36 -14.14
C ALA A 323 11.53 -22.64 -13.32
N VAL A 324 11.87 -22.53 -12.04
CA VAL A 324 12.03 -23.67 -11.13
C VAL A 324 10.72 -24.45 -10.99
N SER A 325 9.59 -23.77 -10.81
CA SER A 325 8.26 -24.37 -10.74
C SER A 325 7.91 -25.14 -12.01
N ALA A 326 8.08 -24.53 -13.18
CA ALA A 326 7.78 -25.13 -14.48
C ALA A 326 8.70 -26.33 -14.79
N LEU A 327 9.99 -26.21 -14.50
CA LEU A 327 10.97 -27.30 -14.67
C LEU A 327 10.67 -28.48 -13.74
N SER A 328 10.31 -28.20 -12.48
CA SER A 328 9.88 -29.19 -11.50
C SER A 328 8.63 -29.92 -11.99
N PHE A 329 7.61 -29.19 -12.45
CA PHE A 329 6.37 -29.78 -12.99
C PHE A 329 6.60 -30.63 -14.25
N ARG A 330 7.56 -30.24 -15.09
CA ARG A 330 7.94 -31.01 -16.28
C ARG A 330 8.56 -32.36 -15.93
N ARG A 331 9.40 -32.42 -14.89
CA ARG A 331 10.23 -33.59 -14.56
C ARG A 331 9.61 -34.53 -13.54
N ARG A 332 8.90 -34.00 -12.54
CA ARG A 332 8.40 -34.80 -11.41
C ARG A 332 7.13 -35.55 -11.77
N ASP A 333 7.00 -36.79 -11.34
CA ASP A 333 5.80 -37.60 -11.55
C ASP A 333 4.56 -36.98 -10.90
N VAL A 334 3.40 -37.20 -11.52
CA VAL A 334 2.10 -36.77 -11.01
C VAL A 334 1.43 -38.02 -10.45
N PRO A 335 0.89 -37.97 -9.22
CA PRO A 335 0.25 -39.13 -8.59
C PRO A 335 -0.99 -39.60 -9.36
#